data_AF-A0A414NEL8-F1
#
_entry.id   AF-A0A414NEL8-F1
#
_cell.length_a   1.000
_cell.length_b   1.000
_cell.length_c   1.000
_cell.angle_alpha   90.00
_cell.angle_beta   90.00
_cell.angle_gamma   90.00
#
_symmetry.space_group_name_H-M   'P 1'
#
loop_
_entity.id
_entity.type
_entity.pdbx_description
1 polymer ?
#
loop_
_entity_poly.entity_id
_entity_poly.type
_entity_poly.pdbx_seq_one_letter_code
_entity_poly.pdbx_strand_id
1 'polypeptide(L)'
;MWEHLQAGDFELKVAERDVEFDELPSKLDIDAYFGLLGLRRPTALEDALPFLEEQDLIRKQDNGRYSILNLGALLVEEQELGARGLAAPDAPV
;
A
#
# COMPACT_ATOMS: atom_id res chain seq x y z
N MET A 1 24.94 1.55 -4.88
CA MET A 1 25.09 1.36 -3.41
C MET A 1 24.46 2.50 -2.62
N TRP A 2 24.70 3.77 -2.97
CA TRP A 2 24.06 4.92 -2.32
C TRP A 2 22.54 5.04 -2.59
N GLU A 3 22.11 4.80 -3.83
CA GLU A 3 20.68 4.92 -4.22
C GLU A 3 19.77 3.92 -3.49
N HIS A 4 20.24 2.71 -3.21
CA HIS A 4 19.47 1.70 -2.48
C HIS A 4 19.25 2.07 -1.01
N LEU A 5 20.23 2.72 -0.37
CA LEU A 5 20.08 3.21 1.00
C LEU A 5 19.05 4.35 1.05
N GLN A 6 19.11 5.26 0.07
CA GLN A 6 18.14 6.35 -0.05
C GLN A 6 16.73 5.87 -0.35
N ALA A 7 16.58 4.79 -1.12
CA ALA A 7 15.28 4.17 -1.40
C ALA A 7 14.66 3.60 -0.12
N GLY A 8 15.41 2.83 0.68
CA GLY A 8 14.93 2.33 1.97
C GLY A 8 14.56 3.45 2.96
N ASP A 9 15.36 4.52 3.02
CA ASP A 9 15.03 5.71 3.81
C ASP A 9 13.80 6.46 3.28
N PHE A 10 13.49 6.37 1.98
CA PHE A 10 12.31 6.99 1.38
C PHE A 10 11.05 6.19 1.69
N GLU A 11 11.07 4.88 1.48
CA GLU A 11 9.94 3.97 1.71
C GLU A 11 9.40 4.05 3.15
N LEU A 12 10.30 4.23 4.12
CA LEU A 12 9.97 4.35 5.54
C LEU A 12 9.53 5.74 6.00
N LYS A 13 9.56 6.75 5.11
CA LYS A 13 9.03 8.07 5.42
C LYS A 13 7.51 8.06 5.33
N VAL A 14 6.90 8.93 6.11
CA VAL A 14 5.46 9.09 6.16
C VAL A 14 4.97 9.85 4.92
N ALA A 15 4.09 9.21 4.15
CA ALA A 15 3.36 9.80 3.04
C ALA A 15 2.14 10.59 3.53
N GLU A 16 1.37 9.99 4.45
CA GLU A 16 0.16 10.58 5.01
C GLU A 16 0.06 10.29 6.52
N ARG A 17 -0.39 11.27 7.31
CA ARG A 17 -0.52 11.19 8.77
C ARG A 17 -1.98 11.31 9.19
N ASP A 18 -2.25 10.84 10.40
CA ASP A 18 -3.55 11.00 11.05
C ASP A 18 -4.70 10.41 10.23
N VAL A 19 -4.47 9.26 9.61
CA VAL A 19 -5.48 8.48 8.88
C VAL A 19 -6.32 7.69 9.87
N GLU A 20 -7.65 7.83 9.79
CA GLU A 20 -8.57 7.05 10.62
C GLU A 20 -8.62 5.59 10.15
N PHE A 21 -8.99 4.69 11.06
CA PHE A 21 -9.02 3.24 10.77
C PHE A 21 -9.89 2.88 9.57
N ASP A 22 -11.07 3.51 9.45
CA ASP A 22 -12.04 3.29 8.38
C ASP A 22 -11.64 3.95 7.05
N GLU A 23 -10.70 4.89 7.05
CA GLU A 23 -10.15 5.52 5.86
C GLU A 23 -9.07 4.68 5.17
N LEU A 24 -8.42 3.75 5.91
CA LEU A 24 -7.33 2.93 5.39
C LEU A 24 -7.64 2.22 4.06
N PRO A 25 -8.78 1.53 3.88
CA PRO A 25 -9.08 0.83 2.62
C PRO A 25 -9.29 1.77 1.43
N SER A 26 -9.53 3.06 1.67
CA SER A 26 -9.67 4.05 0.59
C SER A 26 -8.33 4.65 0.15
N LYS A 27 -7.29 4.49 0.97
CA LYS A 27 -5.96 5.09 0.76
C LYS A 27 -4.88 4.05 0.50
N LEU A 28 -5.16 2.78 0.80
CA LEU A 28 -4.25 1.66 0.61
C LEU A 28 -4.99 0.52 -0.07
N ASP A 29 -4.43 0.00 -1.16
CA ASP A 29 -4.99 -1.16 -1.85
C ASP A 29 -4.59 -2.45 -1.10
N ILE A 30 -5.37 -2.76 -0.06
CA ILE A 30 -5.15 -3.93 0.80
C ILE A 30 -5.33 -5.23 0.00
N ASP A 31 -6.23 -5.25 -0.98
CA ASP A 31 -6.42 -6.43 -1.83
C ASP A 31 -5.19 -6.68 -2.70
N ALA A 32 -4.62 -5.63 -3.28
CA ALA A 32 -3.37 -5.72 -4.03
C ALA A 32 -2.22 -6.25 -3.19
N TYR A 33 -2.07 -5.75 -1.96
CA TYR A 33 -1.03 -6.22 -1.04
C TYR A 33 -1.10 -7.74 -0.83
N PHE A 34 -2.26 -8.27 -0.42
CA PHE A 34 -2.41 -9.71 -0.21
C PHE A 34 -2.31 -10.50 -1.52
N GLY A 35 -2.78 -9.93 -2.63
CA GLY A 35 -2.66 -10.50 -3.97
C GLY A 35 -1.21 -10.69 -4.42
N LEU A 36 -0.35 -9.68 -4.21
CA LEU A 36 1.08 -9.74 -4.53
C LEU A 36 1.81 -10.83 -3.72
N LEU A 37 1.39 -11.04 -2.48
CA LEU A 37 1.95 -12.09 -1.62
C LEU A 37 1.34 -13.48 -1.88
N GLY A 38 0.33 -13.60 -2.75
CA GLY A 38 -0.41 -14.84 -2.97
C GLY A 38 -1.18 -15.31 -1.72
N LEU A 39 -1.48 -14.40 -0.81
CA LEU A 39 -2.15 -14.67 0.45
C LEU A 39 -3.65 -14.38 0.34
N ARG A 40 -4.45 -15.05 1.16
CA ARG A 40 -5.87 -14.69 1.30
C ARG A 40 -5.99 -13.51 2.26
N ARG A 41 -6.64 -12.43 1.79
CA ARG A 41 -7.00 -11.29 2.62
C ARG A 41 -7.94 -11.72 3.76
N PRO A 42 -7.69 -11.27 5.00
CA PRO A 42 -8.64 -11.41 6.11
C PRO A 42 -9.96 -10.68 5.85
N THR A 43 -11.08 -11.20 6.36
CA THR A 43 -12.39 -10.59 6.17
C THR A 43 -12.53 -9.25 6.91
N ALA A 44 -11.96 -9.17 8.12
CA ALA A 44 -11.98 -7.96 8.93
C ALA A 44 -10.72 -7.13 8.67
N LEU A 45 -10.87 -5.80 8.64
CA LEU A 45 -9.75 -4.89 8.42
C LEU A 45 -8.76 -4.93 9.59
N GLU A 46 -9.26 -5.11 10.80
CA GLU A 46 -8.49 -5.24 12.03
C GLU A 46 -7.49 -6.40 11.95
N ASP A 47 -7.89 -7.50 11.33
CA ASP A 47 -7.05 -8.69 11.14
C ASP A 47 -5.97 -8.48 10.06
N ALA A 48 -6.15 -7.49 9.17
CA ALA A 48 -5.17 -7.14 8.16
C ALA A 48 -4.07 -6.21 8.71
N LEU A 49 -4.36 -5.40 9.74
CA LEU A 49 -3.44 -4.38 10.27
C LEU A 49 -2.04 -4.94 10.63
N PRO A 50 -1.90 -6.08 11.32
CA PRO A 50 -0.58 -6.59 11.68
C PRO A 50 0.30 -6.86 10.46
N PHE A 51 -0.29 -7.32 9.35
CA PHE A 51 0.45 -7.56 8.10
C PHE A 51 0.90 -6.27 7.44
N LEU A 52 0.05 -5.23 7.49
CA LEU A 52 0.36 -3.91 6.91
C LEU A 52 1.42 -3.18 7.75
N GLU A 53 1.40 -3.34 9.07
CA GLU A 53 2.42 -2.80 9.99
C GLU A 53 3.74 -3.55 9.85
N GLU A 54 3.72 -4.88 9.77
CA GLU A 54 4.92 -5.72 9.64
C GLU A 54 5.69 -5.43 8.34
N GLN A 55 4.99 -5.04 7.27
CA GLN A 55 5.60 -4.67 5.99
C GLN A 55 5.86 -3.17 5.84
N ASP A 56 5.78 -2.39 6.92
CA ASP A 56 5.99 -0.93 6.89
C ASP A 56 5.13 -0.23 5.81
N LEU A 57 3.89 -0.68 5.58
CA LEU A 57 2.91 0.03 4.75
C LEU A 57 2.19 1.09 5.58
N ILE A 58 1.95 0.78 6.85
CA ILE A 58 1.36 1.70 7.82
C ILE A 58 2.12 1.67 9.14
N ARG A 59 1.92 2.69 9.97
CA ARG A 59 2.36 2.73 11.36
C ARG A 59 1.27 3.29 12.26
N LYS A 60 0.93 2.57 13.33
CA LYS A 60 0.01 3.07 14.35
C LYS A 60 0.61 4.23 15.14
N GLN A 61 -0.19 5.26 15.38
CA GLN A 61 0.17 6.45 16.16
C GLN A 61 -0.38 6.32 17.59
N ASP A 62 0.20 7.10 18.52
CA ASP A 62 -0.21 7.09 19.93
C ASP A 62 -1.65 7.58 20.15
N ASN A 63 -2.20 8.34 19.20
CA ASN A 63 -3.57 8.85 19.24
C ASN A 63 -4.61 7.87 18.66
N GLY A 64 -4.20 6.65 18.29
CA GLY A 64 -5.08 5.63 17.73
C GLY A 64 -5.29 5.71 16.22
N ARG A 65 -4.73 6.73 15.55
CA ARG A 65 -4.71 6.85 14.08
C ARG A 65 -3.52 6.14 13.46
N TYR A 66 -3.44 6.16 12.13
CA TYR A 66 -2.38 5.52 11.37
C TYR A 66 -1.65 6.55 10.49
N SER A 67 -0.35 6.31 10.30
CA SER A 67 0.43 6.93 9.24
C SER A 67 0.58 5.94 8.10
N ILE A 68 0.36 6.37 6.86
CA ILE A 68 0.71 5.60 5.65
C ILE A 68 2.15 5.95 5.30
N LEU A 69 2.99 4.93 5.13
CA LEU A 69 4.38 5.10 4.71
C LEU A 69 4.45 5.15 3.19
N ASN A 70 5.53 5.70 2.64
CA ASN A 70 5.69 5.83 1.19
C ASN A 70 5.61 4.49 0.47
N LEU A 71 6.08 3.39 1.09
CA LEU A 71 5.90 2.05 0.52
C LEU A 71 4.41 1.68 0.37
N GLY A 72 3.59 2.01 1.36
CA GLY A 72 2.13 1.88 1.29
C GLY A 72 1.52 2.73 0.17
N ALA A 73 1.97 3.97 0.00
CA ALA A 73 1.49 4.82 -1.08
C ALA A 73 1.88 4.30 -2.48
N LEU A 74 3.10 3.75 -2.63
CA LEU A 74 3.59 3.18 -3.90
C LEU A 74 2.82 1.92 -4.31
N LEU A 75 2.38 1.10 -3.35
CA LEU A 75 1.53 -0.06 -3.63
C LEU A 75 0.26 0.32 -4.42
N VAL A 76 -0.29 1.50 -4.16
CA VAL A 76 -1.48 2.02 -4.86
C VAL A 76 -1.14 2.36 -6.32
N GLU A 77 0.03 2.93 -6.58
CA GLU A 77 0.45 3.35 -7.92
C GLU A 77 0.82 2.17 -8.83
N GLU A 78 1.39 1.09 -8.28
CA GLU A 78 1.79 -0.07 -9.08
C GLU A 78 0.59 -0.81 -9.69
N GLN A 79 -0.57 -0.80 -9.01
CA GLN A 79 -1.81 -1.35 -9.56
C GLN A 79 -2.38 -0.54 -10.73
N GLU A 80 -2.28 0.79 -10.69
CA GLU A 80 -2.73 1.62 -11.83
C GLU A 80 -1.90 1.35 -13.10
N LEU A 81 -0.62 1.02 -12.95
CA LEU A 81 0.26 0.65 -14.06
C LEU A 81 -0.05 -0.75 -14.60
N GLY A 82 -0.34 -1.71 -13.72
CA GLY A 82 -0.77 -3.07 -14.10
C GLY A 82 -2.13 -3.09 -14.82
N ALA A 83 -3.10 -2.30 -14.34
CA ALA A 83 -4.42 -2.18 -14.96
C ALA A 83 -4.38 -1.50 -16.35
N ARG A 84 -3.43 -0.60 -16.60
CA ARG A 84 -3.23 0.06 -17.91
C ARG A 84 -2.54 -0.83 -18.95
N GLY A 85 -1.88 -1.92 -18.52
CA GLY A 85 -1.23 -2.89 -19.42
C GLY A 85 -2.19 -3.87 -20.11
N LEU A 86 -3.45 -3.96 -19.68
CA LEU A 86 -4.46 -4.86 -20.26
C LEU A 86 -5.49 -4.14 -21.15
N ALA A 87 -5.45 -2.81 -21.20
CA ALA A 87 -6.28 -2.00 -22.10
C ALA A 87 -5.48 -1.58 -23.34
N ALA A 88 -5.01 -2.55 -24.13
CA ALA A 88 -4.68 -2.25 -25.53
C ALA A 88 -6.00 -2.01 -26.27
N PRO A 89 -6.19 -0.85 -26.93
CA PRO A 89 -7.35 -0.65 -27.78
C PRO A 89 -7.23 -1.60 -28.97
N ASP A 90 -8.13 -2.58 -29.04
CA ASP A 90 -8.47 -3.19 -30.32
C ASP A 90 -8.92 -2.08 -31.26
N ALA A 91 -8.05 -1.73 -32.21
CA ALA A 91 -8.38 -0.91 -33.37
C ALA A 91 -7.61 -1.43 -34.59
N PRO A 92 -8.20 -1.30 -35.79
CA PRO A 92 -8.33 -2.38 -36.76
C PRO A 92 -7.28 -2.34 -37.87
N VAL A 93 -7.10 -3.48 -38.55
CA VAL A 93 -6.83 -3.55 -40.01
C VAL A 93 -7.68 -4.67 -40.60
#